data_AF-A0A0H5Q2E8-F1
#
_entry.id   AF-A0A0H5Q2E8-F1
#
_cell.length_a   1.000
_cell.length_b   1.000
_cell.length_c   1.000
_cell.angle_alpha   90.00
_cell.angle_beta   90.00
_cell.angle_gamma   90.00
#
_symmetry.space_group_name_H-M   'P 1'
#
loop_
_entity.id
_entity.type
_entity.pdbx_description
1 polymer ?
#
loop_
_entity_poly.entity_id
_entity_poly.type
_entity_poly.pdbx_seq_one_letter_code
_entity_poly.pdbx_strand_id
1 'polypeptide(L)'
;MWTTTIFDWWSPSSVRELYREIHGEKGALAPARRDFLERFASLAAFAANNDAVGKGDMYDLCYCNYASDGFNKDKHFAFLRDWEEETLLVVCNFSANDARISISIPEHAFDWLGMEKTDELNPSTPVEVDVKAYDGTILQLCPFRKKLQ
;
A
#
# COMPACT_ATOMS: atom_id res chain seq x y z
N MET A 1 25.89 4.63 -12.85
CA MET A 1 26.34 3.37 -13.48
C MET A 1 26.01 2.26 -12.50
N TRP A 2 24.94 1.52 -12.74
CA TRP A 2 24.46 0.45 -11.85
C TRP A 2 24.70 -0.88 -12.55
N THR A 3 25.88 -1.44 -12.40
CA THR A 3 26.17 -2.77 -12.91
C THR A 3 26.93 -3.48 -11.81
N THR A 4 26.24 -4.31 -11.03
CA THR A 4 26.90 -5.27 -10.16
C THR A 4 27.48 -6.34 -11.08
N THR A 5 28.81 -6.38 -11.22
CA THR A 5 29.47 -7.43 -11.97
C THR A 5 29.31 -8.76 -11.21
N ILE A 6 29.42 -9.91 -11.90
CA ILE A 6 29.36 -11.23 -11.24
C ILE A 6 30.43 -11.39 -10.13
N PHE A 7 31.46 -10.54 -10.14
CA PHE A 7 32.52 -10.51 -9.14
C PHE A 7 32.24 -9.59 -7.94
N ASP A 8 31.23 -8.72 -7.99
CA ASP A 8 30.88 -7.76 -6.92
C ASP A 8 29.82 -8.28 -5.93
N TRP A 9 29.35 -9.53 -6.09
CA TRP A 9 28.27 -10.07 -5.27
C TRP A 9 28.63 -10.23 -3.78
N TRP A 10 29.92 -10.38 -3.45
CA TRP A 10 30.35 -10.58 -2.06
C TRP A 10 30.25 -9.32 -1.20
N SER A 11 30.30 -8.12 -1.79
CA SER A 11 30.17 -6.88 -1.01
C SER A 11 29.64 -5.69 -1.83
N PRO A 12 28.36 -5.71 -2.22
CA PRO A 12 27.72 -4.58 -2.87
C PRO A 12 27.84 -3.32 -2.00
N SER A 13 28.23 -2.19 -2.60
CA SER A 13 28.42 -0.93 -1.87
C SER A 13 27.16 -0.49 -1.12
N SER A 14 25.98 -0.65 -1.73
CA SER A 14 24.69 -0.33 -1.10
C SER A 14 24.43 -1.12 0.18
N VAL A 15 24.78 -2.41 0.22
CA VAL A 15 24.62 -3.26 1.41
C VAL A 15 25.63 -2.87 2.49
N ARG A 16 26.87 -2.53 2.10
CA ARG A 16 27.91 -2.09 3.04
C ARG A 16 27.56 -0.73 3.67
N GLU A 17 27.09 0.21 2.87
CA GLU A 17 26.60 1.53 3.32
C GLU A 17 25.45 1.37 4.30
N LEU A 18 24.47 0.51 3.97
CA LEU A 18 23.37 0.17 4.87
C LEU A 18 23.87 -0.45 6.18
N TYR A 19 24.75 -1.45 6.10
CA TYR A 19 25.31 -2.13 7.28
C TYR A 19 26.00 -1.13 8.22
N ARG A 20 26.80 -0.21 7.69
CA ARG A 20 27.49 0.82 8.48
C ARG A 20 26.51 1.76 9.17
N GLU A 21 25.49 2.22 8.46
CA GLU A 21 24.48 3.12 9.01
C GLU A 21 23.71 2.46 10.17
N ILE A 22 23.23 1.22 9.99
CA ILE A 22 22.49 0.50 11.04
C ILE A 22 23.37 0.10 12.24
N HIS A 23 24.69 0.01 12.06
CA HIS A 23 25.66 -0.26 13.13
C HIS A 23 26.26 1.01 13.76
N GLY A 24 25.68 2.19 13.50
CA GLY A 24 25.97 3.41 14.23
C GLY A 24 26.92 4.40 13.55
N GLU A 25 27.40 4.10 12.33
CA GLU A 25 28.16 5.07 11.51
C GLU A 25 27.18 6.05 10.84
N LYS A 26 26.85 7.13 11.54
CA LYS A 26 25.94 8.17 11.02
C LYS A 26 26.53 8.83 9.78
N GLY A 27 25.83 8.76 8.66
CA GLY A 27 26.22 9.40 7.40
C GLY A 27 26.81 8.46 6.35
N ALA A 28 26.79 7.15 6.62
CA ALA A 28 27.19 6.14 5.64
C ALA A 28 26.21 6.08 4.46
N LEU A 29 24.93 6.41 4.68
CA LEU A 29 23.91 6.52 3.65
C LEU A 29 23.68 7.97 3.19
N ALA A 30 23.53 8.15 1.88
CA ALA A 30 23.06 9.43 1.33
C ALA A 30 21.67 9.79 1.88
N PRO A 31 21.36 11.09 2.11
CA PRO A 31 20.12 11.52 2.76
C PRO A 31 18.85 10.88 2.18
N ALA A 32 18.69 10.93 0.85
CA ALA A 32 17.51 10.34 0.18
C ALA A 32 17.35 8.83 0.40
N ARG A 33 18.46 8.08 0.57
CA ARG A 33 18.38 6.65 0.88
C ARG A 33 18.07 6.39 2.35
N ARG A 34 18.51 7.28 3.25
CA ARG A 34 18.12 7.23 4.67
C ARG A 34 16.62 7.49 4.81
N ASP A 35 16.10 8.54 4.16
CA ASP A 35 14.67 8.86 4.19
C ASP A 35 13.82 7.69 3.65
N PHE A 36 14.27 7.06 2.56
CA PHE A 36 13.64 5.86 2.03
C PHE A 36 13.69 4.68 3.01
N LEU A 37 14.85 4.43 3.64
CA LEU A 37 15.02 3.36 4.62
C LEU A 37 14.11 3.57 5.83
N GLU A 38 14.04 4.79 6.36
CA GLU A 38 13.17 5.15 7.48
C GLU A 38 11.70 4.91 7.11
N ARG A 39 11.25 5.40 5.94
CA ARG A 39 9.89 5.17 5.44
C ARG A 39 9.58 3.68 5.29
N PHE A 40 10.50 2.90 4.72
CA PHE A 40 10.34 1.46 4.56
C PHE A 40 10.27 0.74 5.91
N ALA A 41 11.15 1.10 6.86
CA ALA A 41 11.15 0.53 8.20
C ALA A 41 9.84 0.84 8.95
N SER A 42 9.33 2.07 8.83
CA SER A 42 8.03 2.45 9.39
C SER A 42 6.89 1.65 8.78
N LEU A 43 6.88 1.45 7.46
CA LEU A 43 5.86 0.65 6.78
C LEU A 43 5.93 -0.83 7.18
N ALA A 44 7.15 -1.40 7.27
CA ALA A 44 7.35 -2.77 7.70
C ALA A 44 6.92 -2.99 9.16
N ALA A 45 7.22 -2.03 10.04
CA ALA A 45 6.75 -2.04 11.41
C ALA A 45 5.22 -1.91 11.48
N PHE A 46 4.61 -1.05 10.67
CA PHE A 46 3.15 -0.94 10.57
C PHE A 46 2.53 -2.27 10.15
N ALA A 47 3.04 -2.89 9.08
CA ALA A 47 2.54 -4.17 8.59
C ALA A 47 2.69 -5.31 9.60
N ALA A 48 3.74 -5.30 10.42
CA ALA A 48 3.95 -6.28 11.47
C ALA A 48 3.02 -6.10 12.69
N ASN A 49 2.56 -4.87 12.95
CA ASN A 49 1.74 -4.55 14.13
C ASN A 49 0.25 -4.39 13.81
N ASN A 50 -0.13 -4.22 12.54
CA ASN A 50 -1.52 -4.08 12.13
C ASN A 50 -2.12 -5.46 11.79
N ASP A 51 -3.14 -5.87 12.54
CA ASP A 51 -3.78 -7.18 12.36
C ASP A 51 -4.57 -7.28 11.05
N ALA A 52 -5.13 -6.18 10.52
CA ALA A 52 -5.75 -6.18 9.19
C ALA A 52 -4.73 -6.45 8.07
N VAL A 53 -3.50 -5.94 8.23
CA VAL A 53 -2.41 -6.25 7.28
C VAL A 53 -1.88 -7.67 7.46
N GLY A 54 -1.74 -8.17 8.68
CA GLY A 54 -1.14 -9.49 8.94
C GLY A 54 -2.11 -10.68 8.80
N LYS A 55 -3.33 -10.55 9.33
CA LYS A 55 -4.32 -11.63 9.48
C LYS A 55 -5.61 -11.38 8.69
N GLY A 56 -5.82 -10.15 8.23
CA GLY A 56 -7.04 -9.76 7.53
C GLY A 56 -7.34 -10.57 6.27
N ASP A 57 -8.61 -10.61 5.93
CA ASP A 57 -9.08 -11.13 4.65
C ASP A 57 -8.72 -10.16 3.53
N MET A 58 -8.36 -10.70 2.36
CA MET A 58 -8.02 -9.91 1.18
C MET A 58 -9.15 -9.94 0.17
N TYR A 59 -9.52 -8.77 -0.35
CA TYR A 59 -10.45 -8.65 -1.47
C TYR A 59 -9.82 -7.81 -2.58
N ASP A 60 -9.61 -8.41 -3.76
CA ASP A 60 -9.08 -7.70 -4.92
C ASP A 60 -10.15 -6.78 -5.53
N LEU A 61 -9.80 -5.52 -5.83
CA LEU A 61 -10.69 -4.56 -6.49
C LEU A 61 -10.31 -4.32 -7.96
N CYS A 62 -9.21 -4.90 -8.44
CA CYS A 62 -8.74 -4.69 -9.81
C CYS A 62 -9.73 -5.23 -10.84
N TYR A 63 -10.38 -6.37 -10.55
CA TYR A 63 -11.33 -6.97 -11.47
C TYR A 63 -12.59 -6.12 -11.70
N CYS A 64 -13.02 -5.35 -10.70
CA CYS A 64 -14.16 -4.44 -10.81
C CYS A 64 -13.81 -3.17 -11.59
N ASN A 65 -12.56 -2.74 -11.52
CA ASN A 65 -12.13 -1.42 -11.98
C ASN A 65 -11.41 -1.42 -13.33
N TYR A 66 -11.38 -2.55 -14.04
CA TYR A 66 -10.73 -2.64 -15.36
C TYR A 66 -11.32 -1.71 -16.43
N ALA A 67 -12.59 -1.34 -16.30
CA ALA A 67 -13.29 -0.46 -17.22
C ALA A 67 -13.54 0.95 -16.65
N SER A 68 -13.05 1.23 -15.43
CA SER A 68 -13.26 2.52 -14.77
C SER A 68 -12.35 3.59 -15.35
N ASP A 69 -12.91 4.75 -15.66
CA ASP A 69 -12.13 5.91 -16.09
C ASP A 69 -11.16 6.33 -14.97
N GLY A 70 -9.86 6.39 -15.29
CA GLY A 70 -8.80 6.74 -14.34
C GLY A 70 -8.11 5.54 -13.65
N PHE A 71 -8.57 4.30 -13.86
CA PHE A 71 -7.87 3.11 -13.37
C PHE A 71 -7.08 2.42 -14.50
N ASN A 72 -5.76 2.39 -14.39
CA ASN A 72 -4.91 1.68 -15.34
C ASN A 72 -4.61 0.27 -14.84
N LYS A 73 -5.24 -0.74 -15.45
CA LYS A 73 -5.07 -2.16 -15.10
C LYS A 73 -3.63 -2.67 -15.09
N ASP A 74 -2.74 -2.09 -15.91
CA ASP A 74 -1.36 -2.54 -16.06
C ASP A 74 -0.41 -1.84 -15.06
N LYS A 75 -0.90 -0.82 -14.35
CA LYS A 75 -0.09 0.07 -13.51
C LYS A 75 -0.67 0.35 -12.13
N HIS A 76 -1.97 0.25 -11.95
CA HIS A 76 -2.65 0.51 -10.69
C HIS A 76 -3.07 -0.81 -10.07
N PHE A 77 -2.93 -0.91 -8.76
CA PHE A 77 -3.32 -2.09 -8.00
C PHE A 77 -4.07 -1.65 -6.76
N ALA A 78 -5.28 -2.15 -6.58
CA ALA A 78 -6.14 -1.77 -5.47
C ALA A 78 -6.77 -3.01 -4.84
N PHE A 79 -6.73 -3.10 -3.51
CA PHE A 79 -7.32 -4.20 -2.76
C PHE A 79 -7.73 -3.75 -1.36
N LEU A 80 -8.67 -4.48 -0.77
CA LEU A 80 -9.11 -4.31 0.60
C LEU A 80 -8.43 -5.35 1.51
N ARG A 81 -8.17 -4.94 2.74
CA ARG A 81 -7.78 -5.78 3.86
C ARG A 81 -8.75 -5.55 4.99
N ASP A 82 -9.46 -6.57 5.41
CA ASP A 82 -10.46 -6.47 6.48
C ASP A 82 -10.07 -7.37 7.65
N TRP A 83 -10.11 -6.83 8.86
CA TRP A 83 -9.99 -7.62 10.08
C TRP A 83 -10.83 -7.03 11.19
N GLU A 84 -11.82 -7.81 11.62
CA GLU A 84 -12.78 -7.47 12.68
C GLU A 84 -13.52 -6.14 12.44
N GLU A 85 -12.99 -5.05 12.98
CA GLU A 85 -13.59 -3.71 12.95
C GLU A 85 -12.79 -2.71 12.10
N GLU A 86 -11.71 -3.17 11.46
CA GLU A 86 -10.82 -2.34 10.64
C GLU A 86 -10.78 -2.83 9.20
N THR A 87 -11.23 -1.97 8.28
CA THR A 87 -11.08 -2.17 6.84
C THR A 87 -10.10 -1.16 6.26
N LEU A 88 -9.03 -1.66 5.66
CA LEU A 88 -8.01 -0.89 4.96
C LEU A 88 -8.18 -1.03 3.44
N LEU A 89 -8.15 0.09 2.73
CA LEU A 89 -8.00 0.17 1.30
C LEU A 89 -6.55 0.47 0.97
N VAL A 90 -5.90 -0.43 0.24
CA VAL A 90 -4.53 -0.26 -0.24
C VAL A 90 -4.57 0.01 -1.73
N VAL A 91 -3.92 1.10 -2.15
CA VAL A 91 -3.85 1.54 -3.54
C VAL A 91 -2.39 1.82 -3.91
N CYS A 92 -1.92 1.19 -4.98
CA CYS A 92 -0.55 1.32 -5.48
C CYS A 92 -0.54 1.83 -6.91
N ASN A 93 0.43 2.70 -7.22
CA ASN A 93 0.70 3.22 -8.55
C ASN A 93 2.12 2.82 -8.98
N PHE A 94 2.21 1.89 -9.93
CA PHE A 94 3.46 1.42 -10.54
C PHE A 94 3.83 2.18 -11.82
N SER A 95 3.18 3.32 -12.10
CA SER A 95 3.54 4.18 -13.22
C SER A 95 4.59 5.22 -12.81
N ALA A 96 5.22 5.82 -13.82
CA ALA A 96 6.21 6.89 -13.64
C ALA A 96 5.58 8.27 -13.37
N ASN A 97 4.25 8.36 -13.38
CA ASN A 97 3.52 9.61 -13.23
C ASN A 97 2.62 9.55 -11.99
N ASP A 98 2.40 10.69 -11.36
CA ASP A 98 1.37 10.82 -10.33
C ASP A 98 -0.01 10.55 -10.96
N ALA A 99 -0.87 9.84 -10.23
CA ALA A 99 -2.17 9.43 -10.72
C ALA A 99 -3.26 9.67 -9.68
N ARG A 100 -4.37 10.24 -10.12
CA ARG A 100 -5.63 10.28 -9.36
C ARG A 100 -6.45 9.06 -9.78
N ILE A 101 -6.58 8.10 -8.87
CA ILE A 101 -7.16 6.79 -9.14
C ILE A 101 -8.58 6.77 -8.58
N SER A 102 -9.56 6.48 -9.44
CA SER A 102 -10.96 6.30 -9.05
C SER A 102 -11.24 4.80 -8.85
N ILE A 103 -11.70 4.42 -7.65
CA ILE A 103 -11.90 3.02 -7.26
C ILE A 103 -13.37 2.82 -6.90
N SER A 104 -14.07 2.03 -7.70
CA SER A 104 -15.41 1.55 -7.37
C SER A 104 -15.30 0.28 -6.51
N ILE A 105 -16.00 0.27 -5.39
CA ILE A 105 -16.13 -0.89 -4.50
C ILE A 105 -17.49 -1.53 -4.79
N PRO A 106 -17.54 -2.76 -5.32
CA PRO A 106 -18.81 -3.40 -5.67
C PRO A 106 -19.63 -3.72 -4.42
N GLU A 107 -20.95 -3.80 -4.57
CA GLU A 107 -21.86 -4.21 -3.48
C GLU A 107 -21.47 -5.57 -2.85
N HIS A 108 -21.00 -6.51 -3.68
CA HIS A 108 -20.53 -7.81 -3.20
C HIS A 108 -19.35 -7.70 -2.21
N ALA A 109 -18.48 -6.69 -2.33
CA ALA A 109 -17.40 -6.50 -1.37
C ALA A 109 -17.94 -6.06 0.00
N PHE A 110 -18.96 -5.19 0.01
CA PHE A 110 -19.64 -4.79 1.24
C PHE A 110 -20.34 -5.97 1.89
N ASP A 111 -21.00 -6.84 1.12
CA ASP A 111 -21.72 -7.99 1.68
C ASP A 111 -20.75 -9.07 2.20
N TRP A 112 -19.65 -9.32 1.47
CA TRP A 112 -18.65 -10.32 1.83
C TRP A 112 -17.88 -9.93 3.10
N LEU A 113 -17.43 -8.67 3.18
CA LEU A 113 -16.71 -8.14 4.35
C LEU A 113 -17.70 -7.70 5.45
N GLY A 114 -18.97 -7.54 5.09
CA GLY A 114 -20.08 -7.00 5.89
C GLY A 114 -19.82 -5.60 6.44
N MET A 115 -19.18 -4.76 5.62
CA MET A 115 -18.95 -3.34 5.88
C MET A 115 -20.28 -2.57 5.92
N GLU A 116 -20.35 -1.53 6.75
CA GLU A 116 -21.49 -0.62 6.72
C GLU A 116 -21.40 0.34 5.52
N LYS A 117 -22.53 0.53 4.83
CA LYS A 117 -22.66 1.51 3.74
C LYS A 117 -22.96 2.87 4.36
N THR A 118 -22.15 3.89 4.05
CA THR A 118 -22.39 5.27 4.47
C THR A 118 -22.66 6.15 3.25
N ASP A 119 -23.08 7.40 3.45
CA ASP A 119 -23.30 8.33 2.34
C ASP A 119 -22.00 8.58 1.54
N GLU A 120 -20.84 8.51 2.20
CA GLU A 120 -19.51 8.69 1.60
C GLU A 120 -18.93 7.37 1.05
N LEU A 121 -19.22 6.24 1.69
CA LEU A 121 -18.73 4.92 1.31
C LEU A 121 -19.89 4.04 0.84
N ASN A 122 -20.14 4.07 -0.46
CA ASN A 122 -21.22 3.30 -1.09
C ASN A 122 -20.80 2.74 -2.46
N PRO A 123 -21.51 1.72 -2.99
CA PRO A 123 -21.15 1.12 -4.28
C PRO A 123 -21.28 2.06 -5.50
N SER A 124 -22.06 3.13 -5.38
CA SER A 124 -22.37 4.06 -6.47
C SER A 124 -21.34 5.20 -6.58
N THR A 125 -20.67 5.55 -5.49
CA THR A 125 -19.69 6.62 -5.40
C THR A 125 -18.29 6.01 -5.36
N PRO A 126 -17.45 6.25 -6.39
CA PRO A 126 -16.08 5.75 -6.37
C PRO A 126 -15.23 6.55 -5.37
N VAL A 127 -14.30 5.86 -4.73
CA VAL A 127 -13.30 6.46 -3.85
C VAL A 127 -12.14 6.95 -4.71
N GLU A 128 -11.85 8.25 -4.63
CA GLU A 128 -10.74 8.85 -5.35
C GLU A 128 -9.51 8.96 -4.46
N VAL A 129 -8.36 8.50 -4.97
CA VAL A 129 -7.10 8.47 -4.25
C VAL A 129 -5.98 9.01 -5.12
N ASP A 130 -5.28 10.03 -4.63
CA ASP A 130 -4.07 10.53 -5.27
C ASP A 130 -2.86 9.70 -4.83
N VAL A 131 -2.22 9.03 -5.79
CA VAL A 131 -1.06 8.17 -5.54
C VAL A 131 0.11 8.61 -6.41
N LYS A 132 1.24 8.90 -5.76
CA LYS A 132 2.47 9.33 -6.45
C LYS A 132 3.06 8.23 -7.32
N ALA A 133 3.88 8.64 -8.27
CA ALA A 133 4.66 7.72 -9.10
C ALA A 133 5.45 6.71 -8.26
N TYR A 134 5.33 5.42 -8.58
CA TYR A 134 5.99 4.31 -7.89
C TYR A 134 5.71 4.22 -6.38
N ASP A 135 4.54 4.69 -5.95
CA ASP A 135 4.17 4.75 -4.54
C ASP A 135 2.83 4.06 -4.25
N GLY A 136 2.49 3.93 -2.98
CA GLY A 136 1.21 3.43 -2.52
C GLY A 136 0.66 4.21 -1.33
N THR A 137 -0.65 4.18 -1.19
CA THR A 137 -1.39 4.80 -0.10
C THR A 137 -2.29 3.76 0.55
N ILE A 138 -2.37 3.83 1.87
CA ILE A 138 -3.27 3.02 2.68
C ILE A 138 -4.29 3.97 3.29
N LEU A 139 -5.57 3.71 3.07
CA LEU A 139 -6.69 4.47 3.61
C LEU A 139 -7.49 3.56 4.54
N GLN A 140 -7.85 4.06 5.72
CA GLN A 140 -8.81 3.38 6.59
C GLN A 140 -10.21 3.82 6.21
N LEU A 141 -11.06 2.87 5.78
CA LEU A 141 -12.40 3.18 5.28
C LEU A 141 -13.45 3.27 6.39
N CYS A 142 -13.31 2.49 7.47
CA CYS A 142 -14.19 2.55 8.63
C CYS A 142 -13.40 2.31 9.92
N PRO A 143 -13.74 3.01 11.01
CA PRO A 143 -13.67 2.47 12.35
C PRO A 143 -15.10 2.17 12.84
N PHE A 144 -15.26 1.10 13.61
CA PHE A 144 -16.47 0.64 14.29
C PHE A 144 -17.40 -0.26 13.48
N ARG A 145 -17.35 -1.54 13.84
CA ARG A 145 -18.47 -2.45 13.74
C ARG A 145 -18.97 -2.70 15.15
N LYS A 146 -20.14 -2.18 15.54
CA LYS A 146 -20.76 -2.67 16.79
C LYS A 146 -21.20 -4.11 16.52
N LYS A 147 -20.53 -5.09 17.12
CA LYS A 147 -21.11 -6.43 17.26
C LYS A 147 -22.44 -6.30 17.98
N LEU A 148 -23.54 -6.48 17.25
CA LEU A 148 -24.83 -6.81 17.83
C LEU A 148 -24.70 -8.21 18.45
N GLN A 149 -24.54 -8.25 19.78
CA GLN A 149 -24.99 -9.36 20.62
C GLN A 149 -26.33 -8.97 21.25
#